data_AF-A0A428KSA1-F1
#
_entry.id   AF-A0A428KSA1-F1
#
_cell.length_a   1.000
_cell.length_b   1.000
_cell.length_c   1.000
_cell.angle_alpha   90.00
_cell.angle_beta   90.00
_cell.angle_gamma   90.00
#
_symmetry.space_group_name_H-M   'P 1'
#
loop_
_entity.id
_entity.type
_entity.pdbx_description
1 polymer ?
#
loop_
_entity_poly.entity_id
_entity_poly.type
_entity_poly.pdbx_seq_one_letter_code
_entity_poly.pdbx_strand_id
1 'polypeptide(L)' 'MRKVLERLGQKSSVVQATVARLQQRSVKVSVSLVYKVINGEVQRHDVAEAFLEVAEEEFTRRRQLEERARQLADA' A
#
# COMPACT_ATOMS: atom_id res chain seq x y z
N MET A 1 -0.13 -9.49 -5.76
CA MET A 1 -0.10 -8.07 -5.33
C MET A 1 -1.04 -7.18 -6.13
N ARG A 2 -1.12 -7.29 -7.46
CA ARG A 2 -2.08 -6.54 -8.29
C ARG A 2 -3.52 -6.46 -7.74
N LYS A 3 -4.12 -7.60 -7.35
CA LYS A 3 -5.47 -7.64 -6.74
C LYS A 3 -5.57 -6.83 -5.45
N VAL A 4 -4.49 -6.75 -4.66
CA VAL A 4 -4.43 -5.95 -3.43
C VAL A 4 -4.47 -4.47 -3.78
N LEU A 5 -3.65 -4.04 -4.74
CA LEU A 5 -3.65 -2.66 -5.23
C LEU A 5 -5.02 -2.25 -5.81
N GLU A 6 -5.69 -3.16 -6.53
CA GLU A 6 -7.03 -2.93 -7.07
C GLU A 6 -8.08 -2.73 -5.96
N ARG A 7 -8.07 -3.56 -4.91
CA ARG A 7 -8.96 -3.42 -3.75
C ARG A 7 -8.74 -2.12 -2.96
N LEU A 8 -7.50 -1.61 -2.94
CA LEU A 8 -7.20 -0.34 -2.27
C LEU A 8 -7.75 0.86 -3.06
N GLY A 9 -8.05 0.75 -4.36
CA GLY A 9 -8.75 1.78 -5.15
C GLY A 9 -7.96 3.07 -5.42
N GLN A 10 -7.03 3.45 -4.53
CA GLN A 10 -6.14 4.61 -4.65
C GLN A 10 -4.74 4.14 -5.07
N LYS A 11 -4.62 3.75 -6.34
CA LYS A 11 -3.39 3.14 -6.87
C LYS A 11 -2.15 4.02 -6.74
N SER A 12 -2.32 5.34 -6.67
CA SER A 12 -1.20 6.29 -6.57
C SER A 12 -0.71 6.47 -5.14
N SER A 13 -1.60 6.61 -4.14
CA SER A 13 -1.19 6.89 -2.75
C SER A 13 -0.44 5.73 -2.12
N VAL A 14 -0.92 4.49 -2.31
CA VAL A 14 -0.28 3.28 -1.77
C VAL A 14 1.12 3.09 -2.38
N VAL A 15 1.27 3.28 -3.69
CA VAL A 15 2.57 3.13 -4.36
C VAL A 15 3.56 4.20 -3.93
N GLN A 16 3.11 5.45 -3.77
CA GLN A 16 3.95 6.52 -3.23
C GLN A 16 4.37 6.24 -1.78
N ALA A 17 3.45 5.73 -0.96
CA ALA A 17 3.77 5.32 0.41
C ALA A 17 4.76 4.15 0.45
N THR A 18 4.66 3.18 -0.48
CA THR A 18 5.66 2.12 -0.64
C THR A 18 7.04 2.69 -0.99
N VAL A 19 7.11 3.64 -1.93
CA VAL A 19 8.38 4.31 -2.27
C VAL A 19 8.96 5.05 -1.05
N ALA A 20 8.13 5.79 -0.30
CA ALA A 20 8.55 6.48 0.90
C ALA A 20 9.06 5.51 1.98
N ARG A 21 8.37 4.38 2.20
CA ARG A 21 8.78 3.32 3.13
C ARG A 21 10.14 2.74 2.77
N LEU A 22 10.38 2.49 1.48
CA LEU A 22 11.66 1.99 1.00
C LEU A 22 12.76 3.02 1.16
N GLN A 23 12.49 4.30 0.89
CA GLN A 23 13.44 5.38 1.11
C GLN A 23 13.83 5.53 2.59
N GLN A 24 12.88 5.39 3.52
CA GLN A 24 13.15 5.36 4.96
C GLN A 24 14.10 4.20 5.35
N ARG A 25 14.04 3.09 4.61
CA ARG A 25 14.94 1.94 4.74
C ARG A 25 16.24 2.09 3.94
N SER A 26 16.55 3.29 3.46
CA SER A 26 17.70 3.59 2.58
C SER A 26 17.71 2.83 1.25
N VAL A 27 16.56 2.29 0.82
CA VAL A 27 16.39 1.59 -0.45
C VAL A 27 15.81 2.56 -1.48
N LYS A 28 16.61 2.93 -2.50
CA LYS A 28 16.17 3.79 -3.59
C LYS A 28 15.47 2.97 -4.67
N VAL A 29 14.19 3.25 -4.92
CA VAL A 29 13.42 2.67 -6.01
C VAL A 29 12.62 3.74 -6.74
N SER A 30 12.33 3.49 -8.02
CA SER A 30 11.40 4.31 -8.79
C SER A 30 9.97 3.79 -8.64
N VAL A 31 9.00 4.69 -8.79
CA VAL A 31 7.57 4.32 -8.85
C VAL A 31 7.30 3.27 -9.95
N SER A 32 7.98 3.39 -11.10
CA SER A 32 7.85 2.41 -12.19
C SER A 32 8.29 1.01 -11.75
N LEU A 33 9.40 0.89 -11.02
CA LEU A 33 9.87 -0.39 -10.50
C LEU A 33 8.83 -0.99 -9.53
N VAL A 34 8.25 -0.18 -8.65
CA VAL A 34 7.20 -0.65 -7.73
C VAL A 34 5.99 -1.21 -8.50
N TYR A 35 5.54 -0.54 -9.56
CA TYR A 35 4.46 -1.07 -10.40
C TYR A 35 4.83 -2.39 -11.07
N LYS A 36 6.05 -2.50 -11.63
CA LYS A 36 6.54 -3.74 -12.24
C LYS A 36 6.53 -4.91 -11.25
N VAL A 37 6.95 -4.66 -10.01
CA VAL A 37 6.91 -5.68 -8.94
C VAL A 37 5.48 -6.06 -8.58
N ILE A 38 4.59 -5.09 -8.41
CA ILE A 38 3.17 -5.35 -8.11
C ILE A 38 2.48 -6.18 -9.20
N ASN A 39 2.84 -5.92 -10.47
CA ASN A 39 2.35 -6.63 -11.64
C ASN A 39 3.01 -8.00 -11.86
N GLY A 40 4.07 -8.33 -11.11
CA GLY A 40 4.81 -9.59 -11.26
C GLY A 40 5.79 -9.60 -12.44
N GLU A 41 6.07 -8.45 -13.04
CA GLU A 41 7.03 -8.29 -14.15
C GLU A 41 8.48 -8.37 -13.66
N VAL A 42 8.73 -8.06 -12.38
CA VAL A 42 10.05 -8.07 -11.74
C VAL A 42 9.93 -8.68 -10.34
N GLN A 43 10.89 -9.52 -9.95
CA GLN A 43 11.00 -10.01 -8.58
C GLN A 43 11.98 -9.17 -7.77
N ARG A 44 11.46 -8.48 -6.76
CA ARG A 44 12.22 -7.69 -5.78
C ARG A 44 11.53 -7.83 -4.42
N HIS A 45 12.14 -8.64 -3.56
CA HIS A 45 11.53 -9.03 -2.28
C HIS A 45 11.30 -7.82 -1.37
N ASP A 46 12.31 -6.95 -1.26
CA ASP A 46 12.26 -5.69 -0.51
C ASP A 46 11.06 -4.82 -0.89
N VAL A 47 10.81 -4.67 -2.19
CA VAL A 47 9.68 -3.90 -2.72
C VAL A 47 8.35 -4.59 -2.44
N ALA A 48 8.30 -5.91 -2.59
CA ALA A 48 7.08 -6.69 -2.35
C ALA A 48 6.65 -6.63 -0.88
N GLU A 49 7.60 -6.80 0.02
CA GLU A 49 7.41 -6.71 1.47
C GLU A 49 6.92 -5.31 1.88
N ALA A 50 7.63 -4.25 1.47
CA ALA A 50 7.23 -2.88 1.77
C ALA A 50 5.84 -2.53 1.21
N PHE A 51 5.47 -3.07 0.04
CA PHE A 51 4.12 -2.87 -0.50
C PHE A 51 3.04 -3.55 0.36
N LEU A 52 3.29 -4.77 0.84
CA LEU A 52 2.33 -5.51 1.64
C LEU A 52 2.11 -4.87 3.01
N GLU A 53 3.15 -4.37 3.66
CA GLU A 53 3.04 -3.60 4.91
C GLU A 53 2.17 -2.35 4.74
N VAL A 54 2.46 -1.55 3.71
CA VAL A 54 1.70 -0.32 3.43
C VAL A 54 0.24 -0.65 3.10
N ALA A 55 0.00 -1.75 2.39
CA ALA A 55 -1.35 -2.21 2.09
C ALA A 55 -2.11 -2.60 3.37
N GLU A 56 -1.47 -3.31 4.30
CA GLU A 56 -2.05 -3.70 5.58
C GLU A 56 -2.40 -2.48 6.45
N GLU A 57 -1.50 -1.50 6.52
CA GLU A 57 -1.73 -0.24 7.21
C GLU A 57 -2.94 0.50 6.64
N GLU A 58 -3.05 0.60 5.32
CA GLU A 58 -4.17 1.29 4.67
C GLU A 58 -5.51 0.55 4.87
N PHE A 59 -5.51 -0.79 4.84
CA PHE A 59 -6.72 -1.55 5.18
C PHE A 59 -7.14 -1.34 6.64
N THR A 60 -6.18 -1.32 7.55
CA THR A 60 -6.44 -1.09 8.98
C THR A 60 -7.00 0.31 9.20
N ARG A 61 -6.42 1.32 8.56
CA ARG A 61 -6.89 2.71 8.62
C ARG A 61 -8.34 2.82 8.14
N ARG A 62 -8.69 2.18 7.03
CA ARG A 62 -10.06 2.18 6.49
C ARG A 62 -11.05 1.52 7.43
N ARG A 63 -10.70 0.35 7.97
CA ARG A 63 -11.54 -0.35 8.93
C ARG A 63 -11.82 0.51 10.17
N GLN A 64 -10.80 1.20 10.70
CA GLN A 64 -10.96 2.10 11.83
C GLN A 64 -11.86 3.30 11.51
N LEU A 65 -11.76 3.85 10.29
CA LEU A 65 -12.63 4.94 9.85
C LEU A 65 -14.09 4.49 9.69
N GLU A 66 -14.31 3.31 9.10
CA GLU A 66 -15.65 2.72 8.98
C GLU A 66 -16.28 2.46 10.36
N GLU A 67 -15.51 1.93 11.30
CA GLU A 67 -15.97 1.68 12.66
C GLU A 67 -16.34 2.98 13.39
N ARG A 68 -15.49 4.00 13.30
CA ARG A 68 -15.78 5.32 13.88
C ARG A 68 -17.01 5.97 13.24
N ALA A 69 -17.18 5.83 11.93
CA ALA A 69 -18.33 6.37 11.22
C ALA A 69 -19.64 5.69 11.68
N ARG A 70 -19.63 4.37 11.93
CA ARG A 70 -20.78 3.66 12.51
C ARG A 70 -21.11 4.16 13.91
N GLN A 71 -20.11 4.27 14.78
CA GLN A 71 -20.30 4.76 16.15
C GLN A 71 -20.89 6.17 16.21
N LEU A 72 -20.59 7.03 15.23
CA LEU A 72 -21.16 8.37 15.13
C LEU A 72 -22.57 8.40 14.52
N ALA A 73 -22.93 7.42 13.70
CA ALA A 73 -24.25 7.32 13.10
C ALA A 73 -25.29 6.69 14.05
N ASP A 74 -24.82 5.83 14.96
CA ASP A 74 -25.63 5.15 15.98
C ASP A 74 -25.73 5.93 17.31
N ALA A 75 -25.06 7.08 17.43
CA ALA A 75 -25.07 7.98 18.60
C ALA A 75 -25.99 9.19 18.39
#